data_AF-A0A8J4BQJ4-F1
#
_entry.id   AF-A0A8J4BQJ4-F1
#
_cell.length_a   1.000
_cell.length_b   1.000
_cell.length_c   1.000
_cell.angle_alpha   90.00
_cell.angle_beta   90.00
_cell.angle_gamma   90.00
#
_symmetry.space_group_name_H-M   'P 1'
#
loop_
_entity.id
_entity.type
_entity.pdbx_description
1 polymer ?
#
loop_
_entity_poly.entity_id
_entity_poly.type
_entity_poly.pdbx_seq_one_letter_code
_entity_poly.pdbx_strand_id
1 'polypeptide(L)'
;MADDERDENEQEQEQEELASKDRQGREQAAALKSMADKGPEERQMDESKVAQAMQSLFAAQKASKDAERQRERELAAIKVSKEDVDLLAAELELRDKKAAERVLRLAGGDLRRALEQYLGLEAAAAGP
;
A
#
# COMPACT_ATOMS: atom_id res chain seq x y z
N MET A 1 -42.96 -23.81 42.55
CA MET A 1 -42.05 -22.95 43.33
C MET A 1 -40.58 -23.04 42.87
N ALA A 2 -40.19 -23.96 41.96
CA ALA A 2 -38.80 -24.08 41.48
C ALA A 2 -38.53 -23.45 40.09
N ASP A 3 -39.51 -22.72 39.55
CA ASP A 3 -39.40 -21.96 38.30
C ASP A 3 -39.13 -20.45 38.55
N ASP A 4 -39.53 -19.92 39.72
CA ASP A 4 -39.40 -18.50 40.08
C ASP A 4 -37.93 -18.12 40.43
N GLU A 5 -37.21 -19.00 41.13
CA GLU A 5 -35.81 -18.75 41.57
C GLU A 5 -34.77 -18.90 40.44
N ARG A 6 -35.12 -19.51 39.30
CA ARG A 6 -34.23 -19.59 38.14
C ARG A 6 -34.21 -18.29 37.34
N ASP A 7 -35.37 -17.66 37.21
CA ASP A 7 -35.56 -16.39 36.51
C ASP A 7 -34.84 -15.24 37.24
N GLU A 8 -34.87 -15.22 38.57
CA GLU A 8 -34.17 -14.22 39.40
C GLU A 8 -32.63 -14.32 39.26
N ASN A 9 -32.08 -15.53 39.23
CA ASN A 9 -30.64 -15.76 39.14
C ASN A 9 -30.08 -15.45 37.73
N GLU A 10 -30.88 -15.62 36.69
CA GLU A 10 -30.52 -15.21 35.32
C GLU A 10 -30.55 -13.68 35.16
N GLN A 11 -31.52 -13.00 35.78
CA GLN A 11 -31.63 -11.53 35.78
C GLN A 11 -30.51 -10.84 36.58
N GLU A 12 -30.05 -11.44 37.68
CA GLU A 12 -28.91 -10.92 38.44
C GLU A 12 -27.59 -11.04 37.67
N GLN A 13 -27.38 -12.14 36.95
CA GLN A 13 -26.19 -12.34 36.11
C GLN A 13 -26.12 -11.36 34.94
N GLU A 14 -27.24 -11.11 34.24
CA GLU A 14 -27.28 -10.12 33.16
C GLU A 14 -27.03 -8.69 33.66
N GLN A 15 -27.54 -8.34 34.85
CA GLN A 15 -27.28 -7.02 35.46
C GLN A 15 -25.81 -6.84 35.84
N GLU A 16 -25.16 -7.88 36.37
CA GLU A 16 -23.74 -7.82 36.72
C GLU A 16 -22.85 -7.74 35.46
N GLU A 17 -23.21 -8.44 34.39
CA GLU A 17 -22.47 -8.39 33.12
C GLU A 17 -22.59 -6.99 32.47
N LEU A 18 -23.79 -6.39 32.46
CA LEU A 18 -24.01 -5.02 31.98
C LEU A 18 -23.23 -3.98 32.81
N ALA A 19 -23.19 -4.14 34.13
CA ALA A 19 -22.43 -3.26 35.02
C ALA A 19 -20.90 -3.41 34.79
N SER A 20 -20.42 -4.62 34.55
CA SER A 20 -19.01 -4.88 34.22
C SER A 20 -18.61 -4.26 32.88
N LYS A 21 -19.49 -4.32 31.89
CA LYS A 21 -19.30 -3.74 30.55
C LYS A 21 -19.34 -2.21 30.57
N ASP A 22 -20.22 -1.61 31.37
CA ASP A 22 -20.24 -0.15 31.57
C ASP A 22 -18.96 0.33 32.27
N ARG A 23 -18.47 -0.42 33.26
CA ARG A 23 -17.20 -0.14 33.94
C ARG A 23 -16.01 -0.24 32.98
N GLN A 24 -15.94 -1.29 32.17
CA GLN A 24 -14.90 -1.43 31.13
C GLN A 24 -14.94 -0.29 30.12
N GLY A 25 -16.13 0.16 29.69
CA GLY A 25 -16.27 1.30 28.79
C GLY A 25 -15.73 2.60 29.40
N ARG A 26 -15.99 2.83 30.68
CA ARG A 26 -15.45 4.00 31.41
C ARG A 26 -13.94 3.94 31.60
N GLU A 27 -13.40 2.76 31.91
CA GLU A 27 -11.94 2.56 32.04
C GLU A 27 -11.22 2.77 30.70
N GLN A 28 -11.80 2.29 29.59
CA GLN A 28 -11.27 2.52 28.24
C GLN A 28 -11.33 4.00 27.86
N ALA A 29 -12.46 4.69 28.12
CA ALA A 29 -12.58 6.12 27.85
C ALA A 29 -11.58 6.95 28.68
N ALA A 30 -11.34 6.57 29.94
CA ALA A 30 -10.35 7.20 30.79
C ALA A 30 -8.91 6.97 30.29
N ALA A 31 -8.59 5.75 29.83
CA ALA A 31 -7.30 5.43 29.24
C ALA A 31 -7.04 6.24 27.95
N LEU A 32 -8.03 6.32 27.05
CA LEU A 32 -7.94 7.12 25.83
C LEU A 32 -7.76 8.61 26.13
N LYS A 33 -8.49 9.13 27.13
CA LYS A 33 -8.32 10.52 27.59
C LYS A 33 -6.92 10.77 28.17
N SER A 34 -6.37 9.82 28.93
CA SER A 34 -4.99 9.94 29.46
C SER A 34 -3.93 9.88 28.36
N MET A 35 -4.14 9.06 27.33
CA MET A 35 -3.25 9.02 26.16
C MET A 35 -3.31 10.31 25.33
N ALA A 36 -4.48 10.96 25.25
CA ALA A 36 -4.63 12.23 24.56
C ALA A 36 -4.04 13.42 25.36
N ASP A 37 -4.15 13.39 26.69
CA ASP A 37 -3.61 14.43 27.58
C ASP A 37 -2.08 14.35 27.72
N LYS A 38 -1.52 13.15 27.62
CA LYS A 38 -0.09 12.93 27.36
C LYS A 38 0.22 13.30 25.91
N GLY A 39 0.25 14.59 25.63
CA GLY A 39 0.81 15.13 24.40
C GLY A 39 2.21 14.56 24.14
N PRO A 40 2.71 14.62 22.90
CA PRO A 40 4.03 14.10 22.59
C PRO A 40 5.06 14.71 23.54
N GLU A 41 5.60 13.91 24.45
CA GLU A 41 6.75 14.32 25.25
C GLU A 41 7.84 14.71 24.25
N GLU A 42 8.37 15.93 24.38
CA GLU A 42 9.53 16.39 23.61
C GLU A 42 10.72 15.50 23.99
N ARG A 43 10.80 14.33 23.34
CA ARG A 43 12.00 13.51 23.33
C ARG A 43 13.05 14.41 22.70
N GLN A 44 14.03 14.83 23.50
CA GLN A 44 15.20 15.54 23.03
C GLN A 44 15.89 14.64 22.00
N MET A 45 15.55 14.85 20.73
CA MET A 45 16.17 14.16 19.61
C MET A 45 17.54 14.80 19.43
N ASP A 46 18.60 13.99 19.40
CA ASP A 46 19.94 14.47 19.10
C ASP A 46 19.94 15.13 17.71
N GLU A 47 20.03 16.46 17.65
CA GLU A 47 20.01 17.24 16.42
C GLU A 47 21.06 16.76 15.41
N SER A 48 22.22 16.31 15.90
CA SER A 48 23.30 15.71 15.10
C SER A 48 22.87 14.43 14.39
N LYS A 49 22.09 13.56 15.05
CA LYS A 49 21.58 12.31 14.44
C LYS A 49 20.49 12.62 13.43
N VAL A 50 19.64 13.61 13.71
CA VAL A 50 18.61 14.08 12.77
C VAL A 50 19.26 14.66 11.52
N ALA A 51 20.28 15.52 11.66
CA ALA A 51 21.01 16.10 10.55
C ALA A 51 21.69 15.04 9.66
N GLN A 52 22.34 14.04 10.28
CA GLN A 52 22.96 12.93 9.56
C GLN A 52 21.93 12.08 8.81
N ALA A 53 20.80 11.75 9.46
CA ALA A 53 19.72 11.00 8.84
C ALA A 53 19.09 11.78 7.67
N MET A 54 18.91 13.10 7.81
CA MET A 54 18.43 13.96 6.73
C MET A 54 19.41 13.99 5.56
N GLN A 55 20.72 14.10 5.81
CA GLN A 55 21.74 14.06 4.75
C GLN A 55 21.72 12.72 3.99
N SER A 56 21.61 11.60 4.70
CA SER A 56 21.46 10.28 4.07
C SER A 56 20.17 10.19 3.25
N LEU A 57 19.05 10.75 3.74
CA LEU A 57 17.78 10.79 3.03
C LEU A 57 17.88 11.64 1.75
N PHE A 58 18.53 12.80 1.81
CA PHE A 58 18.75 13.67 0.66
C PHE A 58 19.66 13.01 -0.39
N ALA A 59 20.71 12.31 0.04
CA ALA A 59 21.57 11.54 -0.86
C ALA A 59 20.80 10.42 -1.56
N ALA A 60 19.98 9.67 -0.81
CA ALA A 60 19.12 8.62 -1.36
C ALA A 60 18.07 9.17 -2.33
N GLN A 61 17.41 10.29 -1.99
CA GLN A 61 16.45 10.95 -2.88
C GLN A 61 17.10 11.44 -4.18
N LYS A 62 18.32 11.99 -4.10
CA LYS A 62 19.03 12.47 -5.29
C LYS A 62 19.41 11.30 -6.21
N ALA A 63 19.92 10.20 -5.65
CA ALA A 63 20.20 8.99 -6.41
C ALA A 63 18.94 8.39 -7.05
N SER A 64 17.81 8.39 -6.33
CA SER A 64 16.51 7.93 -6.88
C SER A 64 16.05 8.79 -8.05
N LYS A 65 16.14 10.13 -7.92
CA LYS A 65 15.74 11.06 -8.98
C LYS A 65 16.61 10.95 -10.24
N ASP A 66 17.91 10.70 -10.09
CA ASP A 66 18.78 10.53 -11.25
C ASP A 66 18.56 9.18 -11.95
N ALA A 67 18.26 8.11 -11.20
CA ALA A 67 17.88 6.82 -11.74
C ALA A 67 16.50 6.86 -12.44
N GLU A 68 15.53 7.57 -11.88
CA GLU A 68 14.22 7.81 -12.51
C GLU A 68 14.37 8.59 -13.82
N ARG A 69 15.19 9.65 -13.84
CA ARG A 69 15.40 10.45 -15.04
C ARG A 69 16.09 9.66 -16.17
N GLN A 70 16.95 8.69 -15.85
CA GLN A 70 17.55 7.80 -16.85
C GLN A 70 16.51 6.83 -17.42
N ARG A 71 15.68 6.22 -16.56
CA ARG A 71 14.57 5.36 -17.01
C ARG A 71 13.57 6.13 -17.86
N GLU A 72 13.22 7.35 -17.50
CA GLU A 72 12.32 8.19 -18.28
C GLU A 72 12.89 8.57 -19.66
N ARG A 73 14.20 8.80 -19.75
CA ARG A 73 14.89 9.07 -21.04
C ARG A 73 14.89 7.86 -21.95
N GLU A 74 15.11 6.68 -21.38
CA GLU A 74 15.05 5.41 -22.12
C GLU A 74 13.61 5.16 -22.60
N LEU A 75 12.61 5.34 -21.73
CA LEU A 75 11.18 5.21 -22.06
C LEU A 75 10.68 6.23 -23.09
N ALA A 76 11.19 7.47 -23.07
CA ALA A 76 10.83 8.51 -24.03
C ALA A 76 11.52 8.35 -25.40
N ALA A 77 12.67 7.66 -25.45
CA ALA A 77 13.38 7.36 -26.69
C ALA A 77 12.76 6.19 -27.46
N ILE A 78 11.93 5.37 -26.79
CA ILE A 78 11.23 4.24 -27.38
C ILE A 78 10.12 4.75 -28.29
N LYS A 79 10.41 4.74 -29.60
CA LYS A 79 9.42 5.01 -30.64
C LYS A 79 8.51 3.80 -30.76
N VAL A 80 7.27 3.95 -30.30
CA VAL A 80 6.22 2.94 -30.47
C VAL A 80 5.60 3.12 -31.84
N SER A 81 5.48 2.03 -32.62
CA SER A 81 4.79 2.09 -33.90
C SER A 81 3.27 2.08 -33.67
N LYS A 82 2.53 2.85 -34.46
CA LYS A 82 1.07 2.89 -34.37
C LYS A 82 0.44 1.56 -34.82
N GLU A 83 1.10 0.87 -35.73
CA GLU A 83 0.71 -0.46 -36.23
C GLU A 83 0.78 -1.49 -35.10
N ASP A 84 1.84 -1.49 -34.29
CA ASP A 84 1.95 -2.40 -33.13
C ASP A 84 0.89 -2.09 -32.07
N VAL A 85 0.56 -0.81 -31.85
CA VAL A 85 -0.52 -0.42 -30.91
C VAL A 85 -1.87 -0.92 -31.41
N ASP A 86 -2.16 -0.77 -32.70
CA ASP A 86 -3.42 -1.20 -33.29
C ASP A 86 -3.53 -2.74 -33.33
N LEU A 87 -2.43 -3.44 -33.63
CA LEU A 87 -2.36 -4.91 -33.59
C LEU A 87 -2.58 -5.41 -32.16
N LEU A 88 -1.84 -4.86 -31.18
CA LEU A 88 -1.94 -5.31 -29.79
C LEU A 88 -3.33 -5.02 -29.20
N ALA A 89 -3.95 -3.90 -29.58
CA ALA A 89 -5.33 -3.60 -29.18
C ALA A 89 -6.36 -4.55 -29.80
N ALA A 90 -6.14 -4.99 -31.04
CA ALA A 90 -7.00 -5.97 -31.71
C ALA A 90 -6.84 -7.38 -31.13
N GLU A 91 -5.60 -7.88 -31.00
CA GLU A 91 -5.32 -9.26 -30.58
C GLU A 91 -5.62 -9.50 -29.09
N LEU A 92 -5.37 -8.52 -28.22
CA LEU A 92 -5.64 -8.62 -26.78
C LEU A 92 -7.00 -8.05 -26.38
N GLU A 93 -7.84 -7.69 -27.36
CA GLU A 93 -9.14 -7.05 -27.15
C GLU A 93 -9.10 -5.85 -26.19
N LEU A 94 -7.99 -5.10 -26.18
CA LEU A 94 -7.85 -3.93 -25.32
C LEU A 94 -8.77 -2.83 -25.83
N ARG A 95 -9.86 -2.58 -25.10
CA ARG A 95 -10.83 -1.50 -25.41
C ARG A 95 -10.19 -0.13 -25.53
N ASP A 96 -9.04 0.08 -24.90
CA ASP A 96 -8.31 1.35 -24.92
C ASP A 96 -6.93 1.19 -25.58
N LYS A 97 -6.72 1.91 -26.69
CA LYS A 97 -5.43 2.00 -27.39
C LYS A 97 -4.33 2.56 -26.50
N LYS A 98 -4.68 3.38 -25.50
CA LYS A 98 -3.71 3.87 -24.50
C LYS A 98 -3.18 2.76 -23.61
N ALA A 99 -3.99 1.74 -23.33
CA ALA A 99 -3.54 0.57 -22.57
C ALA A 99 -2.53 -0.24 -23.40
N ALA A 100 -2.80 -0.45 -24.69
CA ALA A 100 -1.88 -1.12 -25.61
C ALA A 100 -0.55 -0.35 -25.76
N GLU A 101 -0.62 0.97 -25.91
CA GLU A 101 0.56 1.82 -25.98
C GLU A 101 1.38 1.78 -24.68
N ARG A 102 0.72 1.73 -23.52
CA ARG A 102 1.40 1.57 -22.23
C ARG A 102 2.16 0.26 -22.15
N VAL A 103 1.55 -0.86 -22.58
CA VAL A 103 2.20 -2.18 -22.57
C VAL A 103 3.42 -2.18 -23.50
N LEU A 104 3.30 -1.60 -24.70
CA LEU A 104 4.42 -1.49 -25.64
C LEU A 104 5.56 -0.60 -25.10
N ARG A 105 5.24 0.53 -24.46
CA ARG A 105 6.28 1.37 -23.85
C ARG A 105 7.01 0.67 -22.71
N LEU A 106 6.30 -0.12 -21.89
CA LEU A 106 6.89 -0.94 -20.83
C LEU A 106 7.82 -2.03 -21.39
N ALA A 107 7.49 -2.59 -22.55
CA ALA A 107 8.26 -3.61 -23.22
C ALA A 107 9.37 -3.08 -24.15
N GLY A 108 9.65 -1.77 -24.13
CA GLY A 108 10.71 -1.20 -24.95
C GLY A 108 10.36 -0.98 -26.43
N GLY A 109 9.06 -0.98 -26.77
CA GLY A 109 8.58 -0.88 -28.15
C GLY A 109 8.68 -2.19 -28.92
N ASP A 110 9.01 -3.29 -28.25
CA ASP A 110 9.05 -4.63 -28.83
C ASP A 110 7.70 -5.32 -28.63
N LEU A 111 6.99 -5.55 -29.73
CA LEU A 111 5.69 -6.21 -29.77
C LEU A 111 5.74 -7.64 -29.20
N ARG A 112 6.80 -8.40 -29.49
CA ARG A 112 6.94 -9.78 -29.00
C ARG A 112 7.12 -9.79 -27.48
N ARG A 113 8.02 -8.96 -26.97
CA ARG A 113 8.23 -8.84 -25.50
C ARG A 113 6.99 -8.32 -24.80
N ALA A 114 6.24 -7.40 -25.42
CA ALA A 114 4.97 -6.88 -24.91
C ALA A 114 3.93 -7.99 -24.76
N LEU A 115 3.77 -8.83 -25.78
CA LEU A 115 2.86 -9.98 -25.74
C LEU A 115 3.30 -11.03 -24.72
N GLU A 116 4.60 -11.33 -24.67
CA GLU A 116 5.18 -12.26 -23.69
C GLU A 116 4.92 -11.79 -22.25
N GLN A 117 5.20 -10.52 -21.93
CA GLN A 117 4.91 -9.94 -20.62
C GLN A 117 3.41 -9.91 -20.30
N TYR A 118 2.56 -9.52 -21.27
CA TYR A 118 1.13 -9.41 -21.05
C TYR A 118 0.49 -10.78 -20.77
N LEU A 119 0.93 -11.82 -21.48
CA LEU A 119 0.46 -13.19 -21.31
C LEU A 119 1.12 -13.90 -20.12
N GLY A 120 2.03 -13.24 -19.39
CA GLY A 120 2.80 -13.85 -18.31
C GLY A 120 3.72 -14.99 -18.78
N LEU A 121 4.03 -15.01 -20.08
CA LEU A 121 5.06 -15.87 -20.66
C LEU A 121 6.40 -15.23 -20.32
N GLU A 122 6.84 -15.41 -19.09
CA GLU A 122 8.18 -15.00 -18.71
C GLU A 122 9.17 -15.78 -19.60
N ALA A 123 9.95 -15.05 -20.40
CA ALA A 123 11.08 -15.63 -21.08
C ALA A 123 11.99 -16.24 -20.01
N ALA A 124 12.05 -17.57 -19.99
CA ALA A 124 13.01 -18.35 -19.21
C ALA A 124 14.44 -17.98 -19.62
N ALA A 125 14.95 -16.86 -19.13
CA ALA A 125 16.29 -16.37 -19.43
C ALA A 125 16.76 -15.36 -18.36
N ALA A 126 16.97 -15.85 -17.14
CA ALA A 126 18.01 -15.35 -16.23
C ALA A 126 18.31 -16.38 -15.13
N GLY A 127 19.17 -17.34 -15.45
CA GLY A 127 19.88 -18.18 -14.49
C GLY A 127 21.02 -18.92 -15.20
N PRO A 128 22.16 -19.19 -14.56
CA PRO A 128 22.50 -18.99 -13.14
C PRO A 128 23.04 -17.60 -12.77
#